data_AF-A0A3D1CDM0-F1
#
_entry.id   AF-A0A3D1CDM0-F1
#
_cell.length_a   1.000
_cell.length_b   1.000
_cell.length_c   1.000
_cell.angle_alpha   90.00
_cell.angle_beta   90.00
_cell.angle_gamma   90.00
#
_symmetry.space_group_name_H-M   'P 1'
#
loop_
_entity.id
_entity.type
_entity.pdbx_description
1 polymer ?
#
loop_
_entity_poly.entity_id
_entity_poly.type
_entity_poly.pdbx_seq_one_letter_code
_entity_poly.pdbx_strand_id
1 'polypeptide(L)'
;MTATTMISSSIYANLASDAQIERTRKALEINNIHTIVAMNGADAKRKVFEIIPMNAEVFTASSVTLNTLGIAEEINQSGRYNSVRTKLGEMDPQTQKREMEKMGATPEYMIGSVHAVTETGRVIIASKTGSQLAGYVAAAAYVIWVVGIQKIVPTLELGLRRLEEYVLPLENARSLEAYGIGSSINKLLIVNKEFKPGRTTMILVKENLGF
;
A
#
# COMPACT_ATOMS: atom_id res chain seq x y z
N MET A 1 -1.78 32.54 15.17
CA MET A 1 -1.79 32.25 13.72
C MET A 1 -0.38 31.88 13.31
N THR A 2 -0.04 30.60 13.42
CA THR A 2 1.26 30.07 12.99
C THR A 2 1.23 29.86 11.49
N ALA A 3 2.22 30.40 10.78
CA ALA A 3 2.35 30.32 9.35
C ALA A 3 2.53 28.85 8.93
N THR A 4 1.43 28.22 8.48
CA THR A 4 1.50 26.99 7.69
C THR A 4 2.25 27.35 6.42
N THR A 5 3.54 27.00 6.37
CA THR A 5 4.31 27.06 5.13
C THR A 5 3.57 26.17 4.14
N MET A 6 2.94 26.80 3.14
CA MET A 6 2.25 26.15 2.03
C MET A 6 3.29 25.36 1.27
N ILE A 7 3.48 24.12 1.69
CA ILE A 7 4.27 23.15 0.97
C ILE A 7 3.56 22.96 -0.37
N SER A 8 4.22 23.33 -1.47
CA SER A 8 3.67 23.09 -2.81
C SER A 8 3.39 21.59 -2.95
N SER A 9 2.18 21.22 -3.38
CA SER A 9 1.79 19.82 -3.63
C SER A 9 2.77 19.08 -4.56
N SER A 10 3.52 19.81 -5.40
CA SER A 10 4.60 19.29 -6.25
C SER A 10 5.72 18.58 -5.49
N ILE A 11 6.00 18.95 -4.22
CA ILE A 11 7.11 18.32 -3.50
C ILE A 11 6.84 16.83 -3.22
N TYR A 12 5.56 16.44 -3.09
CA TYR A 12 5.17 15.07 -2.77
C TYR A 12 5.21 14.15 -4.00
N ALA A 13 5.50 14.71 -5.17
CA ALA A 13 5.76 13.97 -6.41
C ALA A 13 7.27 13.78 -6.69
N ASN A 14 8.15 14.41 -5.92
CA ASN A 14 9.59 14.29 -6.11
C ASN A 14 10.09 12.92 -5.65
N LEU A 15 10.96 12.31 -6.46
CA LEU A 15 11.61 11.06 -6.08
C LEU A 15 12.62 11.30 -4.95
N ALA A 16 12.64 10.39 -3.99
CA ALA A 16 13.68 10.40 -2.95
C ALA A 16 15.06 10.11 -3.56
N SER A 17 16.09 10.76 -3.01
CA SER A 17 17.48 10.49 -3.38
C SER A 17 17.95 9.10 -2.93
N ASP A 18 19.02 8.58 -3.54
CA ASP A 18 19.61 7.29 -3.14
C ASP A 18 20.00 7.25 -1.65
N ALA A 19 20.46 8.39 -1.10
CA ALA A 19 20.78 8.50 0.32
C ALA A 19 19.52 8.36 1.22
N GLN A 20 18.38 8.92 0.79
CA GLN A 20 17.11 8.76 1.50
C GLN A 20 16.57 7.33 1.40
N ILE A 21 16.67 6.71 0.21
CA ILE A 21 16.30 5.32 -0.01
C ILE A 21 17.10 4.41 0.93
N GLU A 22 18.43 4.60 1.01
CA GLU A 22 19.27 3.75 1.84
C GLU A 22 19.03 3.93 3.34
N ARG A 23 18.79 5.18 3.81
CA ARG A 23 18.39 5.42 5.20
C ARG A 23 17.06 4.73 5.54
N THR A 24 16.06 4.90 4.66
CA THR A 24 14.74 4.31 4.82
C THR A 24 14.82 2.78 4.84
N ARG A 25 15.58 2.18 3.91
CA ARG A 25 15.80 0.74 3.84
C ARG A 25 16.39 0.19 5.14
N LYS A 26 17.47 0.81 5.64
CA LYS A 26 18.08 0.39 6.93
C LYS A 26 17.11 0.49 8.09
N ALA A 27 16.32 1.57 8.16
CA ALA A 27 15.37 1.76 9.23
C ALA A 27 14.20 0.76 9.18
N LEU A 28 13.69 0.44 7.99
CA LEU A 28 12.68 -0.60 7.78
C LEU A 28 13.19 -1.98 8.22
N GLU A 29 14.42 -2.34 7.86
CA GLU A 29 15.04 -3.61 8.27
C GLU A 29 15.20 -3.70 9.80
N ILE A 30 15.64 -2.62 10.46
CA ILE A 30 15.67 -2.53 11.94
C ILE A 30 14.26 -2.73 12.54
N ASN A 31 13.24 -2.26 11.83
CA ASN A 31 11.83 -2.39 12.22
C ASN A 31 11.19 -3.73 11.78
N ASN A 32 12.00 -4.74 11.41
CA ASN A 32 11.58 -6.07 10.91
C ASN A 32 10.70 -6.06 9.65
N ILE A 33 10.78 -5.00 8.85
CA ILE A 33 10.13 -4.91 7.54
C ILE A 33 11.19 -5.20 6.49
N HIS A 34 11.15 -6.39 5.91
CA HIS A 34 12.11 -6.77 4.89
C HIS A 34 11.98 -5.83 3.68
N THR A 35 13.09 -5.27 3.19
CA THR A 35 13.06 -4.22 2.18
C THR A 35 13.86 -4.58 0.94
N ILE A 36 13.20 -4.52 -0.21
CA ILE A 36 13.79 -4.73 -1.52
C ILE A 36 13.72 -3.42 -2.30
N VAL A 37 14.81 -3.03 -2.95
CA VAL A 37 14.82 -1.90 -3.89
C VAL A 37 14.69 -2.45 -5.30
N ALA A 38 13.69 -1.94 -6.04
CA ALA A 38 13.43 -2.26 -7.44
C ALA A 38 13.79 -1.06 -8.32
N MET A 39 14.45 -1.34 -9.44
CA MET A 39 14.96 -0.28 -10.32
C MET A 39 13.86 0.43 -11.11
N ASN A 40 12.76 -0.25 -11.38
CA ASN A 40 11.60 0.25 -12.12
C ASN A 40 10.38 -0.64 -11.88
N GLY A 41 9.24 -0.28 -12.46
CA GLY A 41 7.99 -1.02 -12.34
C GLY A 41 8.06 -2.48 -12.81
N ALA A 42 8.82 -2.77 -13.88
CA ALA A 42 8.97 -4.13 -14.39
C ALA A 42 9.76 -5.02 -13.42
N ASP A 43 10.85 -4.49 -12.85
CA ASP A 43 11.64 -5.16 -11.82
C ASP A 43 10.81 -5.38 -10.54
N ALA A 44 10.02 -4.40 -10.13
CA ALA A 44 9.11 -4.52 -8.99
C ALA A 44 8.07 -5.62 -9.22
N LYS A 45 7.46 -5.66 -10.40
CA LYS A 45 6.49 -6.70 -10.80
C LYS A 45 7.12 -8.10 -10.74
N ARG A 46 8.32 -8.27 -11.31
CA ARG A 46 9.06 -9.54 -11.25
C ARG A 46 9.31 -9.97 -9.80
N LYS A 47 9.83 -9.06 -8.95
CA LYS A 47 10.11 -9.33 -7.53
C LYS A 47 8.86 -9.75 -6.75
N VAL A 48 7.70 -9.13 -7.02
CA VAL A 48 6.43 -9.54 -6.41
C VAL A 48 6.12 -11.01 -6.72
N PHE A 49 6.24 -11.42 -7.98
CA PHE A 49 5.91 -12.78 -8.39
C PHE A 49 6.99 -13.82 -8.09
N GLU A 50 8.20 -13.40 -7.70
CA GLU A 50 9.20 -14.27 -7.08
C GLU A 50 8.87 -14.60 -5.62
N ILE A 51 8.14 -13.71 -4.93
CA ILE A 51 7.76 -13.88 -3.52
C ILE A 51 6.48 -14.73 -3.40
N ILE A 52 5.50 -14.49 -4.27
CA ILE A 52 4.18 -15.14 -4.16
C ILE A 52 4.21 -16.52 -4.84
N PRO A 53 3.96 -17.62 -4.11
CA PRO A 53 3.87 -18.94 -4.71
C PRO A 53 2.70 -19.05 -5.70
N MET A 54 2.86 -19.88 -6.74
CA MET A 54 1.73 -20.26 -7.59
C MET A 54 0.62 -20.89 -6.75
N ASN A 55 -0.64 -20.64 -7.13
CA ASN A 55 -1.85 -21.07 -6.42
C ASN A 55 -2.02 -20.50 -5.00
N ALA A 56 -1.18 -19.56 -4.54
CA ALA A 56 -1.37 -18.92 -3.25
C ALA A 56 -2.68 -18.13 -3.22
N GLU A 57 -3.28 -18.00 -2.04
CA GLU A 57 -4.41 -17.10 -1.83
C GLU A 57 -3.93 -15.66 -1.71
N VAL A 58 -4.44 -14.78 -2.58
CA VAL A 58 -3.97 -13.39 -2.65
C VAL A 58 -5.12 -12.41 -2.66
N PHE A 59 -5.07 -11.46 -1.72
CA PHE A 59 -5.91 -10.27 -1.73
C PHE A 59 -5.11 -9.07 -2.23
N THR A 60 -5.61 -8.43 -3.28
CA THR A 60 -5.08 -7.15 -3.79
C THR A 60 -5.83 -5.97 -3.17
N ALA A 61 -5.18 -5.22 -2.27
CA ALA A 61 -5.71 -3.96 -1.75
C ALA A 61 -5.93 -2.96 -2.89
N SER A 62 -6.93 -2.08 -2.76
CA SER A 62 -7.17 -1.04 -3.77
C SER A 62 -5.95 -0.13 -3.84
N SER A 63 -5.27 -0.11 -5.00
CA SER A 63 -3.99 0.58 -5.14
C SER A 63 -3.76 1.00 -6.59
N VAL A 64 -3.59 2.31 -6.81
CA VAL A 64 -3.18 2.84 -8.11
C VAL A 64 -1.82 2.27 -8.50
N THR A 65 -0.87 2.16 -7.57
CA THR A 65 0.44 1.55 -7.81
C THR A 65 0.34 0.13 -8.37
N LEU A 66 -0.47 -0.75 -7.76
CA LEU A 66 -0.63 -2.12 -8.27
C LEU A 66 -1.31 -2.18 -9.64
N ASN A 67 -2.26 -1.29 -9.89
CA ASN A 67 -2.94 -1.19 -11.18
C ASN A 67 -1.99 -0.68 -12.27
N THR A 68 -1.23 0.39 -12.01
CA THR A 68 -0.23 0.96 -12.93
C THR A 68 0.81 -0.09 -13.34
N LEU A 69 1.22 -0.95 -12.41
CA LEU A 69 2.20 -2.01 -12.70
C LEU A 69 1.59 -3.29 -13.27
N GLY A 70 0.27 -3.35 -13.48
CA GLY A 70 -0.43 -4.57 -13.95
C GLY A 70 -0.30 -5.76 -12.99
N ILE A 71 0.03 -5.53 -11.71
CA ILE A 71 0.15 -6.58 -10.69
C ILE A 71 -1.23 -7.04 -10.26
N ALA A 72 -2.15 -6.10 -10.03
CA ALA A 72 -3.52 -6.42 -9.63
C ALA A 72 -4.25 -7.23 -10.71
N GLU A 73 -4.10 -6.83 -11.98
CA GLU A 73 -4.66 -7.53 -13.12
C GLU A 73 -4.14 -8.97 -13.21
N GLU A 74 -2.81 -9.15 -13.16
CA GLU A 74 -2.21 -10.49 -13.24
C GLU A 74 -2.64 -11.40 -12.08
N ILE A 75 -2.70 -10.88 -10.84
CA ILE A 75 -3.19 -11.68 -9.70
C ILE A 75 -4.65 -12.08 -9.87
N ASN A 76 -5.49 -11.16 -10.33
CA ASN A 76 -6.95 -11.36 -10.35
C ASN A 76 -7.44 -12.11 -11.59
N GLN A 77 -6.71 -12.08 -12.70
CA GLN A 77 -7.21 -12.54 -14.01
C GLN A 77 -6.37 -13.64 -14.67
N SER A 78 -5.11 -13.86 -14.27
CA SER A 78 -4.25 -14.86 -14.95
C SER A 78 -4.63 -16.32 -14.69
N GLY A 79 -5.43 -16.60 -13.66
CA GLY A 79 -5.70 -17.95 -13.18
C GLY A 79 -4.52 -18.61 -12.43
N ARG A 80 -3.39 -17.91 -12.25
CA ARG A 80 -2.21 -18.45 -11.54
C ARG A 80 -2.31 -18.39 -10.01
N TYR A 81 -3.24 -17.60 -9.49
CA TYR A 81 -3.41 -17.33 -8.05
C TYR A 81 -4.88 -17.47 -7.65
N ASN A 82 -5.10 -17.83 -6.40
CA ASN A 82 -6.42 -17.87 -5.80
C ASN A 82 -6.83 -16.44 -5.38
N SER A 83 -7.36 -15.65 -6.31
CA SER A 83 -7.71 -14.25 -6.05
C SER A 83 -8.92 -14.12 -5.11
N VAL A 84 -8.69 -13.48 -3.97
CA VAL A 84 -9.77 -13.14 -3.04
C VAL A 84 -10.69 -12.07 -3.63
N ARG A 85 -10.18 -11.16 -4.48
CA ARG A 85 -11.02 -10.16 -5.18
C ARG A 85 -12.04 -10.82 -6.09
N THR A 86 -11.61 -11.83 -6.85
CA THR A 86 -12.49 -12.56 -7.77
C THR A 86 -13.57 -13.30 -6.99
N LYS A 87 -13.20 -14.06 -5.94
CA LYS A 87 -14.17 -14.74 -5.06
C LYS A 87 -15.18 -13.77 -4.45
N LEU A 88 -14.73 -12.62 -3.94
CA LEU A 88 -15.63 -11.60 -3.38
C LEU A 88 -16.57 -10.99 -4.43
N GLY A 89 -16.14 -10.90 -5.69
CA GLY A 89 -16.98 -10.40 -6.79
C GLY A 89 -18.13 -11.35 -7.17
N GLU A 90 -18.03 -12.62 -6.82
CA GLU A 90 -19.04 -13.65 -7.08
C GLU A 90 -20.09 -13.77 -5.95
N MET A 91 -19.88 -13.09 -4.82
CA MET A 91 -20.75 -13.15 -3.64
C MET A 91 -21.80 -12.03 -3.65
N ASP A 92 -22.95 -12.28 -3.02
CA ASP A 92 -24.02 -11.30 -2.86
C ASP A 92 -23.85 -10.50 -1.54
N PRO A 93 -23.60 -9.17 -1.60
CA PRO A 93 -23.46 -8.35 -0.40
C PRO A 93 -24.71 -8.24 0.46
N GLN A 94 -25.92 -8.50 -0.07
CA GLN A 94 -27.15 -8.42 0.73
C GLN A 94 -27.31 -9.63 1.66
N THR A 95 -26.86 -10.80 1.22
CA THR A 95 -27.02 -12.05 1.96
C THR A 95 -25.73 -12.56 2.60
N GLN A 96 -24.57 -12.21 2.04
CA GLN A 96 -23.28 -12.80 2.42
C GLN A 96 -22.26 -11.80 3.00
N LYS A 97 -22.68 -10.56 3.32
CA LYS A 97 -21.79 -9.48 3.80
C LYS A 97 -20.78 -9.93 4.85
N ARG A 98 -21.24 -10.66 5.88
CA ARG A 98 -20.38 -11.07 6.99
C ARG A 98 -19.29 -12.06 6.54
N GLU A 99 -19.60 -12.95 5.63
CA GLU A 99 -18.62 -13.91 5.08
C GLU A 99 -17.63 -13.20 4.15
N MET A 100 -18.10 -12.23 3.36
CA MET A 100 -17.23 -11.37 2.55
C MET A 100 -16.23 -10.61 3.44
N GLU A 101 -16.67 -10.06 4.56
CA GLU A 101 -15.81 -9.36 5.53
C GLU A 101 -14.74 -10.30 6.11
N LYS A 102 -15.11 -11.52 6.50
CA LYS A 102 -14.15 -12.52 7.03
C LYS A 102 -13.11 -12.90 5.98
N MET A 103 -13.57 -13.22 4.76
CA MET A 103 -12.72 -13.63 3.65
C MET A 103 -11.73 -12.51 3.27
N GLY A 104 -12.21 -11.27 3.12
CA GLY A 104 -11.34 -10.13 2.80
C GLY A 104 -10.38 -9.73 3.93
N ALA A 105 -10.71 -10.06 5.18
CA ALA A 105 -9.90 -9.68 6.34
C ALA A 105 -8.71 -10.60 6.59
N THR A 106 -8.79 -11.88 6.22
CA THR A 106 -7.83 -12.94 6.62
C THR A 106 -7.16 -13.68 5.44
N PRO A 107 -6.75 -13.00 4.35
CA PRO A 107 -6.11 -13.67 3.23
C PRO A 107 -4.73 -14.21 3.62
N GLU A 108 -4.24 -15.24 2.92
CA GLU A 108 -2.85 -15.70 3.11
C GLU A 108 -1.84 -14.59 2.75
N TYR A 109 -1.92 -14.06 1.52
CA TYR A 109 -1.11 -12.94 1.06
C TYR A 109 -1.97 -11.69 0.89
N MET A 110 -1.54 -10.59 1.49
CA MET A 110 -2.13 -9.28 1.31
C MET A 110 -1.13 -8.37 0.59
N ILE A 111 -1.45 -7.99 -0.64
CA ILE A 111 -0.61 -7.09 -1.45
C ILE A 111 -1.27 -5.73 -1.62
N GLY A 112 -0.50 -4.66 -1.52
CA GLY A 112 -1.00 -3.31 -1.74
C GLY A 112 0.09 -2.26 -1.77
N SER A 113 -0.30 -1.03 -1.48
CA SER A 113 0.63 0.08 -1.30
C SER A 113 0.30 0.81 0.00
N VAL A 114 1.12 1.81 0.30
CA VAL A 114 1.04 2.65 1.49
C VAL A 114 1.04 4.11 1.05
N HIS A 115 0.71 4.99 1.98
CA HIS A 115 0.58 6.42 1.68
C HIS A 115 1.89 7.14 1.94
N ALA A 116 2.61 6.79 3.00
CA ALA A 116 3.94 7.33 3.23
C ALA A 116 4.80 6.35 4.03
N VAL A 117 6.11 6.48 3.83
CA VAL A 117 7.13 5.76 4.59
C VAL A 117 8.11 6.80 5.10
N THR A 118 8.35 6.87 6.40
CA THR A 118 9.32 7.82 6.94
C THR A 118 10.74 7.32 6.71
N GLU A 119 11.72 8.23 6.65
CA GLU A 119 13.14 7.86 6.60
C GLU A 119 13.59 7.07 7.85
N THR A 120 12.79 7.12 8.92
CA THR A 120 12.93 6.31 10.15
C THR A 120 12.16 4.99 10.12
N GLY A 121 11.65 4.57 8.95
CA GLY A 121 11.05 3.25 8.74
C GLY A 121 9.65 3.08 9.33
N ARG A 122 8.89 4.17 9.54
CA ARG A 122 7.48 4.11 9.98
C ARG A 122 6.58 4.20 8.76
N VAL A 123 5.56 3.36 8.70
CA VAL A 123 4.68 3.24 7.52
C VAL A 123 3.30 3.77 7.85
N ILE A 124 2.74 4.58 6.94
CA ILE A 124 1.48 5.29 7.15
C ILE A 124 0.45 4.83 6.12
N ILE A 125 -0.70 4.41 6.61
CA ILE A 125 -1.83 3.95 5.79
C ILE A 125 -3.10 4.69 6.23
N ALA A 126 -3.74 5.40 5.30
CA ALA A 126 -5.08 5.92 5.48
C ALA A 126 -6.13 4.99 4.84
N SER A 127 -7.36 5.03 5.36
CA SER A 127 -8.47 4.29 4.79
C SER A 127 -9.82 4.93 5.11
N LYS A 128 -10.74 4.89 4.14
CA LYS A 128 -12.14 5.24 4.35
C LYS A 128 -12.93 4.12 5.03
N THR A 129 -12.85 2.91 4.48
CA THR A 129 -13.63 1.75 4.92
C THR A 129 -12.87 0.87 5.90
N GLY A 130 -11.53 0.90 5.87
CA GLY A 130 -10.64 0.04 6.64
C GLY A 130 -10.55 -1.39 6.13
N SER A 131 -11.05 -1.70 4.93
CA SER A 131 -11.09 -3.08 4.42
C SER A 131 -9.72 -3.74 4.31
N GLN A 132 -8.66 -2.95 4.08
CA GLN A 132 -7.29 -3.46 4.01
C GLN A 132 -6.62 -3.60 5.38
N LEU A 133 -7.15 -2.96 6.43
CA LEU A 133 -6.42 -2.78 7.68
C LEU A 133 -6.31 -4.07 8.48
N ALA A 134 -7.34 -4.93 8.48
CA ALA A 134 -7.26 -6.22 9.17
C ALA A 134 -6.08 -7.07 8.66
N GLY A 135 -5.99 -7.21 7.32
CA GLY A 135 -4.90 -7.93 6.66
C GLY A 135 -3.53 -7.32 6.94
N TYR A 136 -3.38 -6.00 6.79
CA TYR A 136 -2.12 -5.31 7.08
C TYR A 136 -1.69 -5.43 8.54
N VAL A 137 -2.60 -5.22 9.49
CA VAL A 137 -2.28 -5.15 10.92
C VAL A 137 -1.88 -6.50 11.49
N ALA A 138 -2.65 -7.56 11.22
CA ALA A 138 -2.43 -8.85 11.88
C ALA A 138 -2.86 -10.07 11.08
N ALA A 139 -3.95 -9.97 10.32
CA ALA A 139 -4.68 -11.15 9.88
C ALA A 139 -4.08 -11.85 8.66
N ALA A 140 -3.36 -11.13 7.79
CA ALA A 140 -2.67 -11.76 6.68
C ALA A 140 -1.39 -12.46 7.14
N ALA A 141 -1.13 -13.65 6.59
CA ALA A 141 0.08 -14.42 6.89
C ALA A 141 1.34 -13.72 6.32
N TYR A 142 1.20 -13.09 5.16
CA TYR A 142 2.22 -12.29 4.50
C TYR A 142 1.65 -10.96 3.99
N VAL A 143 2.42 -9.88 4.16
CA VAL A 143 2.08 -8.55 3.66
C VAL A 143 3.15 -8.07 2.71
N ILE A 144 2.74 -7.67 1.50
CA ILE A 144 3.64 -7.13 0.48
C ILE A 144 3.19 -5.71 0.14
N TRP A 145 4.04 -4.73 0.40
CA TRP A 145 3.81 -3.34 0.02
C TRP A 145 4.70 -2.95 -1.15
N VAL A 146 4.09 -2.57 -2.27
CA VAL A 146 4.78 -2.00 -3.44
C VAL A 146 4.64 -0.49 -3.39
N VAL A 147 5.77 0.21 -3.30
CA VAL A 147 5.81 1.62 -2.89
C VAL A 147 6.76 2.40 -3.79
N GLY A 148 6.26 3.40 -4.51
CA GLY A 148 7.13 4.34 -5.22
C GLY A 148 7.92 5.20 -4.22
N ILE A 149 9.16 5.53 -4.56
CA ILE A 149 10.07 6.26 -3.67
C ILE A 149 9.66 7.73 -3.42
N GLN A 150 8.73 8.29 -4.19
CA GLN A 150 8.13 9.61 -3.90
C GLN A 150 7.28 9.60 -2.61
N LYS A 151 6.94 8.41 -2.10
CA LYS A 151 6.21 8.25 -0.84
C LYS A 151 7.14 8.25 0.39
N ILE A 152 8.47 8.33 0.19
CA ILE A 152 9.42 8.48 1.29
C ILE A 152 9.39 9.92 1.79
N VAL A 153 9.18 10.09 3.09
CA VAL A 153 9.11 11.40 3.76
C VAL A 153 10.09 11.49 4.93
N PRO A 154 10.60 12.67 5.28
CA PRO A 154 11.58 12.76 6.37
C PRO A 154 11.01 12.36 7.75
N THR A 155 9.75 12.71 8.04
CA THR A 155 9.16 12.56 9.37
C THR A 155 7.71 12.08 9.31
N LEU A 156 7.20 11.57 10.45
CA LEU A 156 5.78 11.23 10.58
C LEU A 156 4.89 12.44 10.33
N GLU A 157 5.23 13.60 10.90
CA GLU A 157 4.51 14.86 10.72
C GLU A 157 4.30 15.18 9.23
N LEU A 158 5.39 15.12 8.45
CA LEU A 158 5.33 15.37 7.00
C LEU A 158 4.56 14.28 6.25
N GLY A 159 4.58 13.03 6.74
CA GLY A 159 3.76 11.96 6.19
C GLY A 159 2.26 12.15 6.44
N LEU A 160 1.88 12.66 7.62
CA LEU A 160 0.48 13.00 7.92
C LEU A 160 0.03 14.23 7.12
N ARG A 161 0.88 15.25 6.97
CA ARG A 161 0.59 16.38 6.08
C ARG A 161 0.43 15.95 4.63
N ARG A 162 1.30 15.06 4.12
CA ARG A 162 1.17 14.46 2.79
C ARG A 162 -0.19 13.80 2.58
N LEU A 163 -0.74 13.11 3.59
CA LEU A 163 -2.06 12.49 3.49
C LEU A 163 -3.15 13.51 3.20
N GLU A 164 -3.19 14.61 3.95
CA GLU A 164 -4.26 15.60 3.85
C GLU A 164 -4.06 16.53 2.65
N GLU A 165 -2.85 17.03 2.45
CA GLU A 165 -2.54 18.07 1.46
C GLU A 165 -2.37 17.51 0.04
N TYR A 166 -2.04 16.23 -0.11
CA TYR A 166 -1.70 15.63 -1.41
C TYR A 166 -2.53 14.38 -1.73
N VAL A 167 -2.56 13.39 -0.84
CA VAL A 167 -3.22 12.11 -1.15
C VAL A 167 -4.73 12.24 -1.19
N LEU A 168 -5.35 12.82 -0.15
CA LEU A 168 -6.79 12.87 -0.04
C LEU A 168 -7.46 13.60 -1.22
N PRO A 169 -6.97 14.76 -1.71
CA PRO A 169 -7.52 15.40 -2.90
C PRO A 169 -7.47 14.50 -4.15
N LEU A 170 -6.35 13.83 -4.40
CA LEU A 170 -6.18 12.93 -5.54
C LEU A 170 -7.08 11.69 -5.43
N GLU A 171 -7.14 11.08 -4.25
CA GLU A 171 -7.98 9.92 -3.99
C GLU A 171 -9.47 10.28 -4.03
N ASN A 172 -9.85 11.48 -3.60
CA ASN A 172 -11.22 11.97 -3.68
C ASN A 172 -11.65 12.14 -5.13
N ALA A 173 -10.83 12.77 -5.97
CA ALA A 173 -11.10 12.89 -7.39
C ALA A 173 -11.25 11.51 -8.06
N ARG A 174 -10.30 10.60 -7.80
CA ARG A 174 -10.34 9.21 -8.31
C ARG A 174 -11.58 8.45 -7.82
N SER A 175 -11.96 8.60 -6.56
CA SER A 175 -13.10 7.89 -5.98
C SER A 175 -14.45 8.40 -6.49
N LEU A 176 -14.57 9.72 -6.72
CA LEU A 176 -15.74 10.31 -7.38
C LEU A 176 -15.88 9.80 -8.81
N GLU A 177 -14.78 9.76 -9.57
CA GLU A 177 -14.78 9.23 -10.94
C GLU A 177 -15.12 7.73 -10.99
N ALA A 178 -14.49 6.91 -10.14
CA ALA A 178 -14.65 5.46 -10.20
C ALA A 178 -15.95 4.94 -9.55
N TYR A 179 -16.46 5.63 -8.51
CA TYR A 179 -17.54 5.11 -7.66
C TYR A 179 -18.69 6.10 -7.41
N GLY A 180 -18.57 7.35 -7.89
CA GLY A 180 -19.56 8.40 -7.61
C GLY A 180 -19.60 8.86 -6.15
N ILE A 181 -18.63 8.45 -5.31
CA ILE A 181 -18.60 8.72 -3.88
C ILE A 181 -17.22 9.27 -3.50
N GLY A 182 -17.20 10.40 -2.77
CA GLY A 182 -15.96 11.03 -2.31
C GLY A 182 -15.14 10.18 -1.35
N SER A 183 -13.85 10.49 -1.23
CA SER A 183 -12.93 9.83 -0.29
C SER A 183 -12.83 10.57 1.05
N SER A 184 -12.35 9.90 2.08
CA SER A 184 -12.09 10.48 3.39
C SER A 184 -11.09 9.64 4.19
N ILE A 185 -10.31 10.29 5.06
CA ILE A 185 -9.41 9.62 6.00
C ILE A 185 -10.20 9.31 7.28
N ASN A 186 -10.95 8.21 7.28
CA ASN A 186 -11.74 7.82 8.46
C ASN A 186 -10.94 6.99 9.46
N LYS A 187 -9.91 6.29 8.97
CA LYS A 187 -9.06 5.38 9.73
C LYS A 187 -7.61 5.62 9.33
N LEU A 188 -6.74 5.61 10.32
CA LEU A 188 -5.31 5.80 10.15
C LEU A 188 -4.57 4.67 10.87
N LEU A 189 -3.61 4.07 10.19
CA LEU A 189 -2.69 3.09 10.75
C LEU A 189 -1.26 3.60 10.59
N ILE A 190 -0.52 3.58 11.69
CA ILE A 190 0.93 3.79 11.71
C ILE A 190 1.58 2.48 12.14
N VAL A 191 2.32 1.86 11.23
CA VAL A 191 3.15 0.69 11.53
C VAL A 191 4.52 1.20 11.92
N ASN A 192 4.85 1.10 13.20
CA ASN A 192 6.17 1.49 13.72
C ASN A 192 7.20 0.38 13.51
N LYS A 193 6.79 -0.88 13.65
CA LYS A 193 7.60 -2.07 13.41
C LYS A 193 6.72 -3.29 13.19
N GLU A 194 7.26 -4.31 12.55
CA GLU A 194 6.66 -5.64 12.47
C GLU A 194 7.13 -6.49 13.67
N PHE A 195 6.21 -7.22 14.29
CA PHE A 195 6.52 -8.09 15.41
C PHE A 195 7.10 -9.42 14.96
N LYS A 196 6.55 -9.99 13.86
CA LYS A 196 6.98 -11.28 13.31
C LYS A 196 7.94 -11.04 12.13
N PRO A 197 9.26 -11.25 12.29
CA PRO A 197 10.21 -11.13 11.18
C PRO A 197 9.80 -11.98 9.98
N GLY A 198 9.95 -11.44 8.78
CA GLY A 198 9.59 -12.12 7.53
C GLY A 198 8.11 -12.06 7.16
N ARG A 199 7.21 -11.53 8.02
CA ARG A 199 5.80 -11.34 7.67
C ARG A 199 5.59 -10.26 6.61
N THR A 200 6.29 -9.13 6.75
CA THR A 200 6.05 -7.93 5.94
C THR A 200 7.26 -7.63 5.06
N THR A 201 7.02 -7.52 3.76
CA THR A 201 8.00 -7.11 2.75
C THR A 201 7.59 -5.79 2.10
N MET A 202 8.51 -4.84 2.01
CA MET A 202 8.36 -3.60 1.26
C MET A 202 9.25 -3.61 0.03
N ILE A 203 8.66 -3.37 -1.14
CA ILE A 203 9.36 -3.18 -2.41
C ILE A 203 9.33 -1.69 -2.75
N LEU A 204 10.47 -1.02 -2.53
CA LEU A 204 10.67 0.38 -2.89
C LEU A 204 11.03 0.47 -4.37
N VAL A 205 10.21 1.16 -5.17
CA VAL A 205 10.38 1.27 -6.62
C VAL A 205 10.89 2.65 -6.97
N LYS A 206 12.00 2.74 -7.73
CA LYS A 206 12.64 4.00 -8.14
C LYS A 206 11.85 4.80 -9.20
N GLU A 207 10.53 4.87 -9.05
CA GLU A 207 9.59 5.55 -9.94
C GLU A 207 8.51 6.26 -9.11
N ASN A 208 7.85 7.23 -9.74
CA ASN A 208 6.69 7.91 -9.15
C ASN A 208 5.45 7.06 -9.43
N LEU A 209 5.00 6.30 -8.42
CA LEU A 209 3.88 5.36 -8.56
C LEU A 209 2.75 5.65 -7.58
N GLY A 210 1.58 5.97 -8.13
CA GLY A 210 0.39 6.33 -7.37
C GLY A 210 0.63 7.56 -6.48
N PHE A 211 -0.22 7.70 -5.47
CA PHE A 211 -0.14 8.74 -4.47
C PHE A 211 -0.25 8.14 -3.08
#